data_AF-A0A0T6BN98-F1
#
_entry.id   AF-A0A0T6BN98-F1
#
_cell.length_a   1.000
_cell.length_b   1.000
_cell.length_c   1.000
_cell.angle_alpha   90.00
_cell.angle_beta   90.00
_cell.angle_gamma   90.00
#
_symmetry.space_group_name_H-M   'P 1'
#
loop_
_entity.id
_entity.type
_entity.pdbx_description
1 polymer ?
#
loop_
_entity_poly.entity_id
_entity_poly.type
_entity_poly.pdbx_seq_one_letter_code
_entity_poly.pdbx_strand_id
1 'polypeptide(L)'
;MVKGYTKEYLIKTLQKKAQELGRPPRSREINQTTTMSKYFGSYNKALIAAGLNPTHLRYTKGQLIKILKQKAAELGRAPRQQDVEQYRTIVKHFGSFNNALKMAGLLPNKERSKMVYTKEDLIEILQQKAKELGRTPKMEEIKQKSSIVKYFGRYGKALEVAGLSPNKRGRKQKA
;
A
#
# COMPACT_ATOMS: atom_id res chain seq x y z
N MET A 1 -11.50 -47.84 -17.61
CA MET A 1 -11.74 -46.61 -18.40
C MET A 1 -11.74 -45.40 -17.47
N VAL A 2 -10.75 -44.52 -17.56
CA VAL A 2 -10.75 -43.25 -16.82
C VAL A 2 -11.81 -42.36 -17.47
N LYS A 3 -12.91 -42.05 -16.76
CA LYS A 3 -13.91 -41.06 -17.24
C LYS A 3 -13.18 -39.73 -17.48
N GLY A 4 -12.89 -39.43 -18.74
CA GLY A 4 -12.27 -38.17 -19.14
C GLY A 4 -13.27 -37.03 -18.98
N TYR A 5 -12.99 -36.09 -18.08
CA TYR A 5 -13.79 -34.88 -17.97
C TYR A 5 -13.50 -33.96 -19.16
N THR A 6 -14.54 -33.43 -19.81
CA THR A 6 -14.39 -32.38 -20.83
C THR A 6 -14.32 -30.99 -20.18
N LYS A 7 -13.73 -30.01 -20.87
CA LYS A 7 -13.66 -28.62 -20.37
C LYS A 7 -15.07 -28.06 -20.17
N GLU A 8 -16.00 -28.39 -21.05
CA GLU A 8 -17.40 -27.97 -21.03
C GLU A 8 -18.13 -28.51 -19.79
N TYR A 9 -17.91 -29.79 -19.46
CA TYR A 9 -18.48 -30.39 -18.24
C TYR A 9 -17.99 -29.68 -16.98
N LEU A 10 -16.69 -29.37 -16.93
CA LEU A 10 -16.08 -28.67 -15.80
C LEU A 10 -16.62 -27.23 -15.66
N ILE A 11 -16.80 -26.51 -16.78
CA ILE A 11 -17.43 -25.18 -16.79
C ILE A 11 -18.88 -25.26 -16.27
N LYS A 12 -19.70 -26.19 -16.78
CA LYS A 12 -21.08 -26.37 -16.32
C LYS A 12 -21.16 -26.69 -14.83
N THR A 13 -20.22 -27.48 -14.33
CA THR A 13 -20.12 -27.81 -12.90
C THR A 13 -19.88 -26.55 -12.06
N LEU A 14 -18.97 -25.67 -12.48
CA LEU A 14 -18.71 -24.40 -11.81
C LEU A 14 -19.92 -23.46 -11.85
N GLN A 15 -20.58 -23.35 -13.00
CA GLN A 15 -21.76 -22.49 -13.17
C GLN A 15 -22.93 -22.96 -12.30
N LYS A 16 -23.24 -24.26 -12.31
CA LYS A 16 -24.29 -24.84 -11.45
C LYS A 16 -23.99 -24.60 -9.97
N LYS A 17 -22.75 -24.84 -9.54
CA LYS A 17 -22.38 -24.60 -8.13
C LYS A 17 -22.44 -23.12 -7.76
N ALA A 18 -22.09 -22.22 -8.68
CA ALA A 18 -22.21 -20.79 -8.44
C ALA A 18 -23.67 -20.34 -8.30
N GLN A 19 -24.58 -20.90 -9.10
CA GLN A 19 -26.02 -20.67 -8.98
C GLN A 19 -26.56 -21.15 -7.63
N GLU A 20 -26.17 -22.35 -7.18
CA GLU A 20 -26.56 -22.89 -5.87
C GLU A 20 -26.09 -22.02 -4.70
N LEU A 21 -24.89 -21.45 -4.79
CA LEU A 21 -24.27 -20.67 -3.72
C LEU A 21 -24.60 -19.17 -3.77
N GLY A 22 -25.17 -18.68 -4.87
CA GLY A 22 -25.30 -17.23 -5.14
C GLY A 22 -23.96 -16.51 -5.27
N ARG A 23 -22.85 -17.25 -5.37
CA ARG A 23 -21.48 -16.72 -5.48
C ARG A 23 -20.55 -17.73 -6.16
N PRO A 24 -19.41 -17.29 -6.69
CA PRO A 24 -18.38 -18.19 -7.20
C PRO A 24 -17.94 -19.23 -6.14
N PRO A 25 -17.84 -20.53 -6.49
CA PRO A 25 -17.48 -21.58 -5.55
C PRO A 25 -16.00 -21.49 -5.19
N ARG A 26 -15.69 -21.69 -3.91
CA ARG A 26 -14.33 -21.83 -3.38
C ARG A 26 -13.78 -23.21 -3.73
N SER A 27 -12.47 -23.36 -3.77
CA SER A 27 -11.83 -24.63 -4.13
C SER A 27 -12.27 -25.81 -3.24
N ARG A 28 -12.48 -25.58 -1.93
CA ARG A 28 -12.95 -26.63 -1.00
C ARG A 28 -14.38 -27.09 -1.25
N GLU A 29 -15.14 -26.37 -2.07
CA GLU A 29 -16.56 -26.63 -2.37
C GLU A 29 -16.74 -27.42 -3.68
N ILE A 30 -15.63 -27.76 -4.36
CA ILE A 30 -15.60 -28.50 -5.63
C ILE A 30 -14.62 -29.67 -5.54
N ASN A 31 -15.10 -30.87 -5.84
CA ASN A 31 -14.28 -32.08 -5.79
C ASN A 31 -13.28 -32.16 -6.97
N GLN A 32 -13.62 -31.58 -8.11
CA GLN A 32 -12.85 -31.67 -9.36
C GLN A 32 -11.80 -30.54 -9.51
N THR A 33 -11.38 -29.89 -8.42
CA THR A 33 -10.43 -28.75 -8.47
C THR A 33 -9.09 -29.09 -9.11
N THR A 34 -8.56 -30.29 -8.85
CA THR A 34 -7.31 -30.79 -9.43
C THR A 34 -7.44 -30.96 -10.94
N THR A 35 -8.54 -31.60 -11.39
CA THR A 35 -8.89 -31.73 -12.81
C THR A 35 -9.05 -30.37 -13.47
N MET A 36 -9.82 -29.45 -12.87
CA MET A 36 -9.98 -28.09 -13.39
C MET A 36 -8.64 -27.36 -13.52
N SER A 37 -7.77 -27.49 -12.51
CA SER A 37 -6.43 -26.89 -12.57
C SER A 37 -5.58 -27.49 -13.69
N LYS A 38 -5.68 -28.80 -13.96
CA LYS A 38 -4.98 -29.46 -15.06
C LYS A 38 -5.47 -28.98 -16.43
N TYR A 39 -6.79 -28.84 -16.63
CA TYR A 39 -7.37 -28.48 -17.93
C TYR A 39 -7.29 -26.98 -18.25
N PHE A 40 -7.34 -26.11 -17.23
CA PHE A 40 -7.37 -24.66 -17.39
C PHE A 40 -6.07 -23.97 -16.93
N GLY A 41 -5.13 -24.72 -16.35
CA GLY A 41 -3.88 -24.24 -15.77
C GLY A 41 -4.00 -23.76 -14.31
N SER A 42 -5.19 -23.38 -13.85
CA SER A 42 -5.50 -23.18 -12.43
C SER A 42 -7.01 -23.17 -12.18
N TYR A 43 -7.43 -23.44 -10.95
CA TYR A 43 -8.84 -23.34 -10.55
C TYR A 43 -9.42 -21.94 -10.80
N ASN A 44 -8.65 -20.87 -10.55
CA ASN A 44 -9.10 -19.50 -10.84
C ASN A 44 -9.28 -19.26 -12.35
N LYS A 45 -8.43 -19.83 -13.20
CA LYS A 45 -8.63 -19.77 -14.66
C LYS A 45 -9.88 -20.54 -15.08
N ALA A 46 -10.20 -21.65 -14.42
CA ALA A 46 -11.46 -22.37 -14.66
C ALA A 46 -12.68 -21.54 -14.26
N LEU A 47 -12.64 -20.82 -13.12
CA LEU A 47 -13.68 -19.88 -12.72
C LEU A 47 -13.86 -18.76 -13.76
N ILE A 48 -12.77 -18.14 -14.22
CA ILE A 48 -12.82 -17.10 -15.26
C ILE A 48 -13.42 -17.66 -16.57
N ALA A 49 -12.99 -18.85 -16.99
CA ALA A 49 -13.53 -19.51 -18.18
C ALA A 49 -15.03 -19.85 -18.05
N ALA A 50 -15.51 -20.04 -16.82
CA ALA A 50 -16.93 -20.24 -16.52
C ALA A 50 -17.74 -18.93 -16.40
N GLY A 51 -17.11 -17.77 -16.62
CA GLY A 51 -17.74 -16.45 -16.46
C GLY A 51 -17.87 -16.01 -15.00
N LEU A 52 -17.11 -16.61 -14.08
CA LEU A 52 -17.18 -16.35 -12.65
C LEU A 52 -15.96 -15.55 -12.18
N ASN A 53 -16.19 -14.55 -11.33
CA ASN A 53 -15.12 -13.75 -10.74
C ASN A 53 -14.52 -14.45 -9.50
N PRO A 54 -13.26 -14.90 -9.51
CA PRO A 54 -12.68 -15.60 -8.36
C PRO A 54 -12.65 -14.72 -7.12
N THR A 55 -13.12 -15.25 -5.98
CA THR A 55 -13.21 -14.48 -4.71
C THR A 55 -11.82 -14.10 -4.17
N HIS A 56 -10.80 -14.91 -4.44
CA HIS A 56 -9.41 -14.65 -4.05
C HIS A 56 -8.48 -14.92 -5.22
N LEU A 57 -8.15 -13.86 -5.96
CA LEU A 57 -7.11 -13.92 -6.98
C LEU A 57 -5.73 -13.97 -6.31
N ARG A 58 -5.06 -15.12 -6.41
CA ARG A 58 -3.61 -15.18 -6.17
C ARG A 58 -2.92 -14.62 -7.40
N TYR A 59 -2.27 -13.47 -7.24
CA TYR A 59 -1.50 -12.87 -8.31
C TYR A 59 -0.05 -13.35 -8.28
N THR A 60 0.49 -13.70 -9.43
CA THR A 60 1.94 -13.82 -9.60
C THR A 60 2.57 -12.44 -9.76
N LYS A 61 3.88 -12.32 -9.51
CA LYS A 61 4.63 -11.08 -9.77
C LYS A 61 4.43 -10.61 -11.23
N GLY A 62 4.46 -11.53 -12.20
CA GLY A 62 4.23 -11.21 -13.61
C GLY A 62 2.84 -10.64 -13.90
N GLN A 63 1.79 -11.18 -13.27
CA GLN A 63 0.43 -10.64 -13.42
C GLN A 63 0.31 -9.22 -12.85
N LEU A 64 0.94 -8.96 -11.69
CA LEU A 64 0.95 -7.62 -11.09
C LEU A 64 1.72 -6.61 -11.94
N ILE A 65 2.83 -7.02 -12.57
CA ILE A 65 3.56 -6.19 -13.54
C ILE A 65 2.67 -5.86 -14.74
N LYS A 66 1.94 -6.84 -15.27
CA LYS A 66 1.02 -6.62 -16.40
C LYS A 66 -0.07 -5.61 -16.03
N ILE A 67 -0.66 -5.72 -14.84
CA ILE A 67 -1.65 -4.77 -14.32
C ILE A 67 -1.05 -3.36 -14.25
N LEU A 68 0.16 -3.21 -13.72
CA LEU A 68 0.82 -1.90 -13.64
C LEU A 68 1.07 -1.29 -15.03
N LYS A 69 1.56 -2.08 -15.99
CA LYS A 69 1.79 -1.63 -17.37
C LYS A 69 0.51 -1.21 -18.07
N GLN A 70 -0.55 -2.01 -17.94
CA GLN A 70 -1.85 -1.69 -18.51
C GLN A 70 -2.40 -0.39 -17.91
N LYS A 71 -2.34 -0.25 -16.58
CA LYS A 71 -2.81 0.95 -15.90
C LYS A 71 -2.01 2.19 -16.29
N ALA A 72 -0.70 2.02 -16.52
CA ALA A 72 0.13 3.11 -17.01
C ALA A 72 -0.27 3.55 -18.42
N ALA A 73 -0.56 2.60 -19.32
CA ALA A 73 -1.03 2.90 -20.67
C ALA A 73 -2.41 3.60 -20.65
N GLU A 74 -3.34 3.14 -19.81
CA GLU A 74 -4.66 3.78 -19.65
C GLU A 74 -4.56 5.23 -19.14
N LEU A 75 -3.61 5.52 -18.24
CA LEU A 75 -3.48 6.82 -17.61
C LEU A 75 -2.52 7.78 -18.34
N GLY A 76 -1.71 7.28 -19.28
CA GLY A 76 -0.60 8.03 -19.88
C GLY A 76 0.51 8.41 -18.89
N ARG A 77 0.53 7.80 -17.69
CA ARG A 77 1.51 8.05 -16.63
C ARG A 77 1.67 6.84 -15.74
N ALA A 78 2.75 6.77 -14.96
CA ALA A 78 2.87 5.75 -13.92
C ALA A 78 1.65 5.81 -12.96
N PRO A 79 1.04 4.66 -12.64
CA PRO A 79 -0.09 4.63 -11.72
C PRO A 79 0.38 5.00 -10.31
N ARG A 80 -0.51 5.62 -9.54
CA ARG A 80 -0.36 5.91 -8.12
C ARG A 80 -1.07 4.85 -7.30
N GLN A 81 -0.85 4.87 -5.98
CA GLN A 81 -1.49 3.94 -5.05
C GLN A 81 -3.02 3.84 -5.23
N GLN A 82 -3.68 4.98 -5.45
CA GLN A 82 -5.15 5.06 -5.58
C GLN A 82 -5.66 4.52 -6.92
N ASP A 83 -4.78 4.44 -7.93
CA ASP A 83 -5.16 4.01 -9.28
C ASP A 83 -5.22 2.48 -9.40
N VAL A 84 -4.73 1.73 -8.40
CA VAL A 84 -4.55 0.28 -8.48
C VAL A 84 -5.16 -0.43 -7.27
N GLU A 85 -6.25 -1.15 -7.48
CA GLU A 85 -6.94 -1.92 -6.42
C GLU A 85 -6.02 -2.94 -5.75
N GLN A 86 -5.11 -3.54 -6.52
CA GLN A 86 -4.17 -4.56 -6.07
C GLN A 86 -2.96 -3.97 -5.31
N TYR A 87 -2.96 -2.67 -4.96
CA TYR A 87 -1.85 -1.98 -4.31
C TYR A 87 -1.24 -2.76 -3.13
N ARG A 88 -2.07 -3.26 -2.20
CA ARG A 88 -1.60 -4.00 -1.02
C ARG A 88 -0.89 -5.31 -1.43
N THR A 89 -1.45 -6.02 -2.41
CA THR A 89 -0.84 -7.24 -2.96
C THR A 89 0.47 -6.93 -3.66
N ILE A 90 0.54 -5.83 -4.41
CA ILE A 90 1.76 -5.36 -5.09
C ILE A 90 2.86 -5.08 -4.06
N VAL A 91 2.57 -4.29 -3.02
CA VAL A 91 3.56 -4.01 -1.96
C VAL A 91 4.03 -5.30 -1.29
N LYS A 92 3.13 -6.25 -0.99
CA LYS A 92 3.49 -7.54 -0.39
C LYS A 92 4.45 -8.37 -1.27
N HIS A 93 4.26 -8.35 -2.59
CA HIS A 93 5.08 -9.14 -3.51
C HIS A 93 6.43 -8.50 -3.85
N PHE A 94 6.52 -7.17 -3.87
CA PHE A 94 7.69 -6.42 -4.35
C PHE A 94 8.41 -5.62 -3.25
N GLY A 95 7.91 -5.67 -2.01
CA GLY A 95 8.41 -4.91 -0.85
C GLY A 95 7.97 -3.45 -0.85
N SER A 96 7.89 -2.80 -2.01
CA SER A 96 7.35 -1.45 -2.17
C SER A 96 6.65 -1.29 -3.52
N PHE A 97 5.75 -0.31 -3.59
CA PHE A 97 5.06 -0.01 -4.84
C PHE A 97 6.02 0.57 -5.90
N ASN A 98 6.98 1.39 -5.48
CA ASN A 98 8.01 1.92 -6.38
C ASN A 98 8.94 0.81 -6.92
N ASN A 99 9.24 -0.23 -6.14
CA ASN A 99 9.98 -1.39 -6.64
C ASN A 99 9.19 -2.13 -7.73
N ALA A 100 7.87 -2.26 -7.54
CA ALA A 100 7.00 -2.87 -8.55
C ALA A 100 6.94 -2.03 -9.83
N LEU A 101 6.87 -0.70 -9.73
CA LEU A 101 6.93 0.21 -10.88
C LEU A 101 8.26 0.05 -11.64
N LYS A 102 9.40 0.02 -10.93
CA LYS A 102 10.72 -0.22 -11.53
C LYS A 102 10.76 -1.56 -12.27
N MET A 103 10.29 -2.64 -11.65
CA MET A 103 10.20 -3.97 -12.29
C MET A 103 9.25 -3.98 -13.49
N ALA A 104 8.25 -3.12 -13.51
CA ALA A 104 7.36 -2.93 -14.66
C ALA A 104 7.95 -2.00 -15.75
N GLY A 105 9.17 -1.48 -15.58
CA GLY A 105 9.78 -0.53 -16.51
C GLY A 105 9.12 0.86 -16.47
N LEU A 106 8.44 1.19 -15.38
CA LEU A 106 7.74 2.46 -15.18
C LEU A 106 8.55 3.38 -14.27
N LEU A 107 8.41 4.68 -14.49
CA LEU A 107 9.00 5.68 -13.61
C LEU A 107 8.42 5.55 -12.19
N PRO A 108 9.26 5.49 -11.15
CA PRO A 108 8.79 5.44 -9.78
C PRO A 108 8.06 6.75 -9.43
N ASN A 109 7.04 6.65 -8.58
CA ASN A 109 6.38 7.84 -8.06
C ASN A 109 7.31 8.58 -7.10
N LYS A 110 7.14 9.91 -6.99
CA LYS A 110 7.83 10.72 -5.97
C LYS A 110 7.61 10.06 -4.61
N GLU A 111 8.69 9.64 -3.98
CA GLU A 111 8.62 9.11 -2.61
C GLU A 111 8.06 10.23 -1.72
N ARG A 112 7.10 9.91 -0.85
CA ARG A 112 6.81 10.79 0.28
C ARG A 112 8.15 10.96 0.99
N SER A 113 8.60 12.21 1.13
CA SER A 113 9.96 12.51 1.56
C SER A 113 10.33 11.56 2.71
N LYS A 114 11.40 10.81 2.51
CA LYS A 114 12.12 10.19 3.62
C LYS A 114 12.26 11.28 4.68
N MET A 115 11.94 10.97 5.94
CA MET A 115 12.10 11.95 7.00
C MET A 115 13.55 12.45 6.94
N VAL A 116 13.71 13.72 6.59
CA VAL A 116 15.02 14.34 6.34
C VAL A 116 15.80 14.50 7.64
N TYR A 117 15.09 14.52 8.77
CA TYR A 117 15.65 14.75 10.09
C TYR A 117 15.36 13.56 11.00
N THR A 118 16.37 13.14 11.75
CA THR A 118 16.26 12.24 12.90
C THR A 118 15.69 13.00 14.12
N LYS A 119 15.42 12.30 15.23
CA LYS A 119 15.01 13.00 16.47
C LYS A 119 16.17 13.83 17.01
N GLU A 120 17.38 13.31 16.89
CA GLU A 120 18.64 13.88 17.32
C GLU A 120 18.93 15.17 16.55
N ASP A 121 18.79 15.15 15.21
CA ASP A 121 18.95 16.36 14.38
C ASP A 121 18.00 17.48 14.83
N LEU A 122 16.75 17.12 15.16
CA LEU A 122 15.74 18.09 15.59
C LEU A 122 16.03 18.66 16.98
N ILE A 123 16.61 17.86 17.88
CA ILE A 123 17.08 18.32 19.19
C ILE A 123 18.24 19.30 19.02
N GLU A 124 19.21 18.95 18.18
CA GLU A 124 20.37 19.81 17.92
C GLU A 124 19.95 21.14 17.31
N ILE A 125 19.03 21.14 16.34
CA ILE A 125 18.45 22.35 15.75
C ILE A 125 17.82 23.25 16.83
N LEU A 126 17.07 22.66 17.78
CA LEU A 126 16.46 23.41 18.88
C LEU A 126 17.51 24.03 19.81
N GLN A 127 18.55 23.28 20.16
CA GLN A 127 19.64 23.74 21.03
C GLN A 127 20.47 24.84 20.36
N GLN A 128 20.84 24.66 19.09
CA GLN A 128 21.57 25.67 18.33
C GLN A 128 20.75 26.96 18.20
N LYS A 129 19.46 26.86 17.90
CA LYS A 129 18.58 28.05 17.83
C LYS A 129 18.44 28.73 19.19
N ALA A 130 18.40 27.96 20.28
CA ALA A 130 18.36 28.53 21.62
C ALA A 130 19.65 29.30 21.97
N LYS A 131 20.82 28.76 21.59
CA LYS A 131 22.11 29.44 21.74
C LYS A 131 22.18 30.73 20.92
N GLU A 132 21.74 30.69 19.67
CA GLU A 132 21.70 31.86 18.77
C GLU A 132 20.81 32.98 19.32
N LEU A 133 19.64 32.63 19.87
CA LEU A 133 18.68 33.61 20.40
C LEU A 133 18.97 34.02 21.84
N GLY A 134 19.86 33.32 22.56
CA GLY A 134 20.06 33.47 24.00
C GLY A 134 18.81 33.13 24.84
N ARG A 135 17.82 32.46 24.25
CA ARG A 135 16.54 32.09 24.89
C ARG A 135 15.90 30.89 24.18
N THR A 136 14.93 30.26 24.82
CA THR A 136 14.14 29.20 24.18
C THR A 136 13.46 29.70 22.89
N PRO A 137 13.64 29.01 21.75
CA PRO A 137 13.02 29.40 20.48
C PRO A 137 11.50 29.17 20.50
N LYS A 138 10.75 30.12 19.95
CA LYS A 138 9.31 29.97 19.69
C LYS A 138 9.12 29.07 18.48
N MET A 139 7.97 28.37 18.42
CA MET A 139 7.66 27.43 17.33
C MET A 139 7.72 28.09 15.93
N GLU A 140 7.31 29.35 15.81
CA GLU A 140 7.35 30.09 14.55
C GLU A 140 8.77 30.46 14.09
N GLU A 141 9.75 30.39 14.98
CA GLU A 141 11.16 30.69 14.70
C GLU A 141 11.92 29.45 14.17
N ILE A 142 11.25 28.28 14.11
CA ILE A 142 11.83 27.02 13.66
C ILE A 142 11.24 26.58 12.32
N LYS A 143 12.08 26.52 11.28
CA LYS A 143 11.68 26.06 9.94
C LYS A 143 11.18 24.61 9.96
N GLN A 144 11.75 23.76 10.80
CA GLN A 144 11.47 22.33 10.92
C GLN A 144 10.27 22.02 11.85
N LYS A 145 9.43 23.01 12.18
CA LYS A 145 8.32 22.85 13.15
C LYS A 145 7.40 21.66 12.87
N SER A 146 7.11 21.37 11.60
CA SER A 146 6.26 20.24 11.19
C SER A 146 6.92 18.88 11.52
N SER A 147 8.22 18.73 11.25
CA SER A 147 9.00 17.56 11.62
C SER A 147 9.07 17.38 13.14
N ILE A 148 9.28 18.47 13.90
CA ILE A 148 9.30 18.43 15.37
C ILE A 148 7.97 17.92 15.93
N VAL A 149 6.84 18.47 15.48
CA VAL A 149 5.53 18.02 15.93
C VAL A 149 5.26 16.56 15.52
N LYS A 150 5.72 16.15 14.33
CA LYS A 150 5.58 14.75 13.87
C LYS A 150 6.37 13.76 14.74
N TYR A 151 7.59 14.11 15.17
CA TYR A 151 8.47 13.22 15.92
C TYR A 151 8.20 13.20 17.43
N PHE A 152 7.81 14.34 18.00
CA PHE A 152 7.64 14.52 19.44
C PHE A 152 6.18 14.72 19.86
N GLY A 153 5.24 14.79 18.90
CA GLY A 153 3.80 15.00 19.12
C GLY A 153 3.43 16.45 19.45
N ARG A 154 4.20 17.12 20.32
CA ARG A 154 4.04 18.54 20.66
C ARG A 154 5.40 19.22 20.75
N TYR A 155 5.48 20.48 20.35
CA TYR A 155 6.73 21.26 20.37
C TYR A 155 7.30 21.42 21.79
N GLY A 156 6.46 21.59 22.81
CA GLY A 156 6.91 21.65 24.21
C GLY A 156 7.67 20.39 24.64
N LYS A 157 7.23 19.21 24.23
CA LYS A 157 7.91 17.95 24.51
C LYS A 157 9.28 17.86 23.83
N ALA A 158 9.40 18.43 22.63
CA ALA A 158 10.70 18.51 21.95
C ALA A 158 11.67 19.45 22.68
N LEU A 159 11.17 20.57 23.21
CA LEU A 159 11.98 21.47 24.04
C LEU A 159 12.46 20.78 25.32
N GLU A 160 11.57 20.07 26.03
CA GLU A 160 11.92 19.30 27.23
C GLU A 160 13.02 18.28 26.95
N VAL A 161 12.89 17.50 25.88
CA VAL A 161 13.91 16.52 25.46
C VAL A 161 15.22 17.22 25.04
N ALA A 162 15.14 18.41 24.46
CA ALA A 162 16.30 19.22 24.12
C ALA A 162 16.95 19.92 25.32
N GLY A 163 16.43 19.74 26.54
CA GLY A 163 16.92 20.41 27.75
C GLY A 163 16.54 21.89 27.84
N LEU A 164 15.51 22.31 27.10
CA LEU A 164 15.04 23.70 27.03
C LEU A 164 13.70 23.87 27.77
N SER A 165 13.58 24.92 28.58
CA SER A 165 12.32 25.22 29.27
C SER A 165 11.26 25.73 28.29
N PRO A 166 10.04 25.15 28.26
CA PRO A 166 8.97 25.62 27.40
C PRO A 166 8.60 27.07 27.69
N ASN A 167 8.54 27.92 26.65
CA ASN A 167 8.07 29.29 26.80
C ASN A 167 6.64 29.28 27.36
N LYS A 168 6.40 29.99 28.48
CA LYS A 168 5.06 30.16 29.05
C LYS A 168 4.17 30.75 27.96
N ARG A 169 3.08 30.05 27.62
CA ARG A 169 2.06 30.55 26.69
C ARG A 169 1.61 31.91 27.21
N GLY A 170 1.90 32.97 26.46
CA GLY A 170 1.22 34.24 26.63
C GLY A 170 -0.27 34.01 26.35
N ARG A 171 -1.04 33.77 27.42
CA ARG A 171 -2.49 33.83 27.38
C ARG A 171 -2.80 35.28 27.07
N LYS A 172 -3.11 35.59 25.80
CA LYS A 172 -3.68 36.89 25.44
C LYS A 172 -4.92 37.07 26.31
N GLN A 173 -4.84 37.95 27.31
CA GLN A 173 -6.04 38.49 27.93
C GLN A 173 -6.78 39.20 26.81
N LYS A 174 -7.99 38.74 26.49
CA LYS A 174 -8.89 39.51 25.64
C LYS A 174 -9.31 40.71 26.49
N ALA A 175 -8.99 41.91 26.03
CA ALA A 175 -9.69 43.13 26.41
C ALA A 175 -11.12 43.08 25.85
#